data_AF-A0A6M5YLG9-F1
#
_entry.id   AF-A0A6M5YLG9-F1
#
_cell.length_a   1.000
_cell.length_b   1.000
_cell.length_c   1.000
_cell.angle_alpha   90.00
_cell.angle_beta   90.00
_cell.angle_gamma   90.00
#
_symmetry.space_group_name_H-M   'P 1'
#
loop_
_entity.id
_entity.type
_entity.pdbx_description
1 polymer ?
#
loop_
_entity_poly.entity_id
_entity_poly.type
_entity_poly.pdbx_seq_one_letter_code
_entity_poly.pdbx_strand_id
1 'polypeptide(L)'
;MFRERVKSAIPYATEADAEEDALTQARDLVEQKLAALDPPVRHKPSLTDVKADFVRPDSRTVRPLSAEDKETFALYTLNNNYVFVEYDVEVTPDQVRELRAQERAAAALRIMGVLVAIALAGFLFLRADEWTRGYLTSWLALGAVGLAGGAAAALIFV
;
A
#
# COMPACT_ATOMS: atom_id res chain seq x y z
N MET A 1 -12.84 6.14 13.39
CA MET A 1 -11.56 6.58 13.99
C MET A 1 -11.13 5.49 14.93
N PHE A 2 -9.91 5.00 14.81
CA PHE A 2 -9.34 4.09 15.80
C PHE A 2 -7.98 4.62 16.24
N ARG A 3 -7.64 4.31 17.49
CA ARG A 3 -6.36 4.62 18.09
C ARG A 3 -5.91 3.39 18.84
N GLU A 4 -4.72 2.92 18.52
CA GLU A 4 -4.17 1.70 19.10
C GLU A 4 -2.68 1.89 19.35
N ARG A 5 -2.21 1.43 20.52
CA ARG A 5 -0.80 1.51 20.87
C ARG A 5 -0.10 0.26 20.36
N VAL A 6 0.92 0.45 19.54
CA VAL A 6 1.72 -0.61 18.96
C VAL A 6 3.09 -0.59 19.60
N LYS A 7 3.61 -1.77 19.93
CA LYS A 7 4.95 -1.97 20.50
C LYS A 7 5.77 -2.87 19.58
N SER A 8 7.10 -2.77 19.66
CA SER A 8 7.97 -3.76 19.01
C SER A 8 7.64 -5.17 19.51
N ALA A 9 7.66 -6.14 18.59
CA ALA A 9 7.28 -7.52 18.86
C ALA A 9 8.28 -8.20 19.80
N ILE A 10 9.56 -7.86 19.65
CA ILE A 10 10.66 -8.31 20.50
C ILE A 10 11.45 -7.11 21.05
N PRO A 11 12.18 -7.29 22.16
CA PRO A 11 13.09 -6.27 22.65
C PRO A 11 14.38 -6.25 21.82
N TYR A 12 14.91 -5.05 21.53
CA TYR A 12 16.15 -4.90 20.75
C TYR A 12 17.25 -4.19 21.54
N ALA A 13 18.50 -4.45 21.16
CA ALA A 13 19.68 -3.85 21.80
C ALA A 13 19.86 -2.38 21.40
N THR A 14 19.32 -1.96 20.26
CA THR A 14 19.34 -0.56 19.80
C THR A 14 17.93 -0.01 19.68
N GLU A 15 17.78 1.28 19.97
CA GLU A 15 16.48 1.97 19.78
C GLU A 15 16.06 2.00 18.31
N ALA A 16 17.02 2.04 17.38
CA ALA A 16 16.75 2.10 15.95
C ALA A 16 16.08 0.80 15.45
N ASP A 17 16.61 -0.36 15.87
CA ASP A 17 16.05 -1.66 15.49
C ASP A 17 14.64 -1.85 16.11
N ALA A 18 14.46 -1.44 17.37
CA ALA A 18 13.15 -1.46 18.02
C ALA A 18 12.14 -0.53 17.35
N GLU A 19 12.58 0.64 16.90
CA GLU A 19 11.74 1.59 16.17
C GLU A 19 11.31 1.03 14.81
N GLU A 20 12.22 0.42 14.05
CA GLU A 20 11.88 -0.18 12.75
C GLU A 20 10.87 -1.33 12.88
N ASP A 21 11.04 -2.19 13.89
CA ASP A 21 10.08 -3.27 14.17
C ASP A 21 8.73 -2.72 14.62
N ALA A 22 8.70 -1.74 15.52
CA ALA A 22 7.46 -1.11 15.97
C ALA A 22 6.71 -0.43 14.79
N LEU A 23 7.43 0.20 13.85
CA LEU A 23 6.84 0.77 12.64
C LEU A 23 6.31 -0.31 11.69
N THR A 24 6.99 -1.46 11.61
CA THR A 24 6.52 -2.61 10.81
C THR A 24 5.23 -3.18 11.38
N GLN A 25 5.16 -3.36 12.70
CA GLN A 25 3.93 -3.77 13.39
C GLN A 25 2.80 -2.75 13.20
N ALA A 26 3.13 -1.45 13.24
CA ALA A 26 2.18 -0.37 13.01
C ALA A 26 1.61 -0.41 11.59
N ARG A 27 2.45 -0.63 10.58
CA ARG A 27 2.03 -0.80 9.18
C ARG A 27 1.03 -1.94 9.04
N ASP A 28 1.36 -3.11 9.58
CA ASP A 28 0.54 -4.31 9.45
C ASP A 28 -0.82 -4.11 10.15
N LEU A 29 -0.82 -3.44 11.32
CA LEU A 29 -2.05 -3.06 12.02
C LEU A 29 -2.90 -2.07 11.21
N VAL A 30 -2.29 -1.03 10.63
CA VAL A 30 -2.99 -0.07 9.77
C VAL A 30 -3.60 -0.78 8.56
N GLU A 31 -2.84 -1.62 7.86
CA GLU A 31 -3.32 -2.39 6.71
C GLU A 31 -4.52 -3.28 7.10
N GLN A 32 -4.41 -4.02 8.21
CA GLN A 32 -5.49 -4.87 8.71
C GLN A 32 -6.75 -4.05 9.01
N LYS A 33 -6.61 -2.91 9.69
CA LYS A 33 -7.76 -2.08 10.08
C LYS A 33 -8.40 -1.39 8.89
N LEU A 34 -7.61 -0.93 7.92
CA LEU A 34 -8.11 -0.35 6.66
C LEU A 34 -8.86 -1.39 5.83
N ALA A 35 -8.36 -2.63 5.77
CA ALA A 35 -9.01 -3.73 5.08
C ALA A 35 -10.32 -4.17 5.76
N ALA A 36 -10.44 -3.99 7.09
CA ALA A 36 -11.65 -4.30 7.85
C ALA A 36 -12.75 -3.24 7.76
N LEU A 37 -12.49 -2.08 7.12
CA LEU A 37 -13.51 -1.05 6.91
C LEU A 37 -14.56 -1.50 5.88
N ASP A 38 -15.75 -0.89 5.96
CA ASP A 38 -16.80 -1.04 4.95
C ASP A 38 -17.05 0.33 4.27
N PRO A 39 -16.78 0.49 2.96
CA PRO A 39 -16.07 -0.43 2.07
C PRO A 39 -14.57 -0.60 2.42
N PRO A 40 -13.94 -1.74 2.06
CA PRO A 40 -12.56 -2.02 2.38
C PRO A 40 -11.61 -1.11 1.61
N VAL A 41 -10.60 -0.59 2.29
CA VAL A 41 -9.55 0.26 1.68
C VAL A 41 -8.30 -0.60 1.51
N ARG A 42 -7.88 -0.83 0.26
CA ARG A 42 -6.75 -1.71 -0.07
C ARG A 42 -5.50 -0.86 -0.28
N HIS A 43 -5.08 -0.19 0.76
CA HIS A 43 -3.89 0.64 0.76
C HIS A 43 -2.76 -0.04 1.52
N LYS A 44 -1.57 -0.12 0.91
CA LYS A 44 -0.34 -0.65 1.51
C LYS A 44 0.62 0.51 1.77
N PRO A 45 0.56 1.15 2.95
CA PRO A 45 1.40 2.31 3.23
C PRO A 45 2.86 1.88 3.37
N SER A 46 3.79 2.73 2.91
CA SER A 46 5.22 2.54 3.18
C SER A 46 5.54 2.83 4.64
N LEU A 47 6.68 2.36 5.17
CA LEU A 47 7.09 2.67 6.55
C LEU A 47 7.23 4.19 6.77
N THR A 48 7.65 4.93 5.74
CA THR A 48 7.75 6.39 5.78
C THR A 48 6.36 7.02 5.91
N ASP A 49 5.37 6.54 5.16
CA ASP A 49 3.98 7.04 5.23
C ASP A 49 3.36 6.71 6.59
N VAL A 50 3.61 5.50 7.12
CA VAL A 50 3.18 5.12 8.47
C VAL A 50 3.72 6.09 9.52
N LYS A 51 5.01 6.40 9.46
CA LYS A 51 5.66 7.33 10.39
C LYS A 51 5.15 8.77 10.24
N ALA A 52 4.87 9.22 9.01
CA ALA A 52 4.47 10.59 8.73
C ALA A 52 2.97 10.84 9.03
N ASP A 53 2.11 9.91 8.62
CA ASP A 53 0.67 10.16 8.56
C ASP A 53 -0.11 9.41 9.65
N PHE A 54 0.35 8.23 10.05
CA PHE A 54 -0.43 7.33 10.92
C PHE A 54 0.08 7.27 12.36
N VAL A 55 1.36 7.55 12.57
CA VAL A 55 1.97 7.64 13.91
C VAL A 55 1.88 9.06 14.41
N ARG A 56 1.40 9.22 15.64
CA ARG A 56 1.36 10.55 16.25
C ARG A 56 2.79 11.01 16.61
N PRO A 57 3.23 12.22 16.20
CA PRO A 57 4.62 12.68 16.39
C PRO A 57 5.11 12.63 17.84
N ASP A 58 4.23 12.93 18.79
CA ASP A 58 4.56 13.01 20.21
C ASP A 58 4.35 11.69 20.97
N SER A 59 4.01 10.60 20.26
CA SER A 59 3.64 9.33 20.91
C SER A 59 4.79 8.36 21.14
N ARG A 60 6.01 8.72 20.68
CA ARG A 60 7.19 7.88 20.84
C ARG A 60 7.50 7.72 22.32
N THR A 61 7.36 6.50 22.83
CA THR A 61 7.79 6.16 24.20
C THR A 61 8.75 4.98 24.17
N VAL A 62 9.96 5.22 24.67
CA VAL A 62 10.96 4.16 24.86
C VAL A 62 10.76 3.58 26.25
N ARG A 63 10.40 2.30 26.32
CA ARG A 63 10.17 1.59 27.57
C ARG A 63 11.34 0.64 27.83
N PRO A 64 12.05 0.76 28.97
CA PRO A 64 13.04 -0.23 29.34
C PRO A 64 12.37 -1.56 29.69
N LEU A 65 13.12 -2.66 29.57
CA LEU A 65 12.66 -3.99 29.94
C LEU A 65 12.09 -4.02 31.38
N SER A 66 10.91 -4.60 31.56
CA SER A 66 10.29 -4.72 32.89
C SER A 66 11.10 -5.67 33.78
N ALA A 67 10.90 -5.63 35.10
CA ALA A 67 11.61 -6.53 36.02
C ALA A 67 11.33 -8.01 35.72
N GLU A 68 10.08 -8.34 35.39
CA GLU A 68 9.63 -9.69 35.02
C GLU A 68 10.28 -10.17 33.70
N ASP A 69 10.34 -9.28 32.71
CA ASP A 69 11.02 -9.58 31.45
C ASP A 69 12.52 -9.79 31.69
N LYS A 70 13.16 -8.96 32.52
CA LYS A 70 14.59 -9.09 32.85
C LYS A 70 14.92 -10.44 33.47
N GLU A 71 14.08 -10.97 34.36
CA GLU A 71 14.29 -12.30 34.93
C GLU A 71 14.22 -13.39 33.84
N THR A 72 13.27 -13.26 32.93
CA THR A 72 13.11 -14.20 31.80
C THR A 72 14.30 -14.13 30.85
N PHE A 73 14.80 -12.94 30.53
CA PHE A 73 15.93 -12.73 29.62
C PHE A 73 17.30 -13.00 30.28
N ALA A 74 17.42 -12.87 31.60
CA ALA A 74 18.62 -13.21 32.35
C ALA A 74 18.98 -14.70 32.24
N LEU A 75 17.97 -15.57 32.11
CA LEU A 75 18.17 -17.01 31.85
C LEU A 75 18.89 -17.29 30.53
N TYR A 76 18.81 -16.37 29.56
CA TYR A 76 19.39 -16.51 28.23
C TYR A 76 20.73 -15.77 28.04
N THR A 77 21.33 -15.23 29.12
CA THR A 77 22.63 -14.51 29.07
C THR A 77 22.63 -13.30 28.12
N LEU A 78 21.47 -12.68 27.89
CA LEU A 78 21.35 -11.50 27.05
C LEU A 78 21.69 -10.24 27.86
N ASN A 79 22.51 -9.35 27.30
CA ASN A 79 22.96 -8.12 27.97
C ASN A 79 21.77 -7.25 28.42
N ASN A 80 21.85 -6.62 29.59
CA ASN A 80 20.70 -5.96 30.24
C ASN A 80 20.22 -4.64 29.58
N ASN A 81 20.64 -4.34 28.35
CA ASN A 81 20.40 -3.07 27.65
C ASN A 81 19.44 -3.22 26.47
N TYR A 82 18.36 -3.98 26.65
CA TYR A 82 17.30 -4.08 25.66
C TYR A 82 16.18 -3.08 25.93
N VAL A 83 15.60 -2.55 24.85
CA VAL A 83 14.54 -1.55 24.88
C VAL A 83 13.35 -1.99 24.01
N PHE A 84 12.16 -1.58 24.44
CA PHE A 84 10.95 -1.60 23.63
C PHE A 84 10.64 -0.17 23.18
N VAL A 85 10.18 -0.02 21.95
CA VAL A 85 9.63 1.25 21.45
C VAL A 85 8.14 1.07 21.24
N GLU A 86 7.35 2.01 21.75
CA GLU A 86 5.91 2.05 21.59
C GLU A 86 5.48 3.33 20.86
N TYR A 87 4.48 3.21 19.99
CA TYR A 87 3.86 4.29 19.23
C TYR A 87 2.35 4.25 19.37
N ASP A 88 1.70 5.43 19.39
CA ASP A 88 0.26 5.53 19.20
C ASP A 88 -0.02 5.68 17.70
N VAL A 89 -0.70 4.67 17.15
CA VAL A 89 -1.20 4.68 15.78
C VAL A 89 -2.62 5.20 15.78
N GLU A 90 -2.91 6.16 14.92
CA GLU A 90 -4.21 6.79 14.78
C GLU A 90 -4.61 6.86 13.31
N VAL A 91 -5.81 6.38 13.00
CA VAL A 91 -6.41 6.55 11.66
C VAL A 91 -7.64 7.44 11.77
N THR A 92 -7.52 8.62 11.17
CA THR A 92 -8.58 9.61 11.15
C THR A 92 -9.59 9.34 10.02
N PRO A 93 -10.85 9.75 10.17
CA PRO A 93 -11.85 9.62 9.10
C PRO A 93 -11.48 10.40 7.83
N ASP A 94 -10.74 11.50 7.97
CA ASP A 94 -10.33 12.34 6.85
C ASP A 94 -9.28 11.65 5.99
N GLN A 95 -8.29 10.99 6.62
CA GLN A 95 -7.33 10.15 5.91
C GLN A 95 -8.01 9.01 5.16
N VAL A 96 -8.97 8.31 5.79
CA VAL A 96 -9.73 7.25 5.11
C VAL A 96 -10.49 7.79 3.90
N ARG A 97 -11.08 8.99 4.02
CA ARG A 97 -11.80 9.64 2.93
C ARG A 97 -10.86 10.01 1.78
N GLU A 98 -9.68 10.53 2.10
CA GLU A 98 -8.65 10.87 1.13
C GLU A 98 -8.14 9.64 0.40
N LEU A 99 -7.78 8.57 1.12
CA LEU A 99 -7.34 7.30 0.54
C LEU A 99 -8.39 6.74 -0.44
N ARG A 100 -9.67 6.79 -0.06
CA ARG A 100 -10.78 6.37 -0.95
C ARG A 100 -10.91 7.27 -2.17
N ALA A 101 -10.69 8.57 -2.03
CA ALA A 101 -10.71 9.50 -3.15
C ALA A 101 -9.55 9.22 -4.12
N GLN A 102 -8.35 8.94 -3.59
CA GLN A 102 -7.17 8.55 -4.37
C GLN A 102 -7.40 7.22 -5.11
N GLU A 103 -7.97 6.20 -4.46
CA GLU A 103 -8.32 4.92 -5.11
C GLU A 103 -9.30 5.12 -6.28
N ARG A 104 -10.34 5.92 -6.08
CA ARG A 104 -11.32 6.24 -7.15
C ARG A 104 -10.68 7.03 -8.29
N ALA A 105 -9.80 7.98 -7.97
CA ALA A 105 -9.08 8.76 -8.97
C ALA A 105 -8.14 7.88 -9.78
N ALA A 106 -7.40 6.97 -9.13
CA ALA A 106 -6.53 6.00 -9.80
C ALA A 106 -7.32 5.07 -10.71
N ALA A 107 -8.47 4.57 -10.26
CA ALA A 107 -9.37 3.75 -11.08
C ALA A 107 -9.91 4.52 -12.30
N ALA A 108 -10.38 5.76 -12.10
CA ALA A 108 -10.85 6.63 -13.18
C ALA A 108 -9.74 6.91 -14.22
N LEU A 109 -8.52 7.17 -13.75
CA LEU A 109 -7.36 7.40 -14.62
C LEU A 109 -7.01 6.16 -15.45
N ARG A 110 -7.07 4.96 -14.85
CA ARG A 110 -6.87 3.69 -15.58
C ARG A 110 -7.92 3.50 -16.68
N ILE A 111 -9.20 3.70 -16.36
CA ILE A 111 -10.30 3.59 -17.34
C ILE A 111 -10.08 4.61 -18.47
N MET A 112 -9.74 5.85 -18.14
CA MET A 112 -9.45 6.89 -19.12
C MET A 112 -8.27 6.50 -20.03
N GLY A 113 -7.18 5.97 -19.46
CA GLY A 113 -6.04 5.48 -20.22
C GLY A 113 -6.41 4.38 -21.22
N VAL A 114 -7.28 3.44 -20.81
CA VAL A 114 -7.79 2.38 -21.70
C VAL A 114 -8.63 2.96 -22.84
N LEU A 115 -9.53 3.91 -22.55
CA LEU A 115 -10.34 4.56 -23.58
C LEU A 115 -9.48 5.33 -24.59
N VAL A 116 -8.47 6.05 -24.11
CA VAL A 116 -7.51 6.76 -24.96
C VAL A 116 -6.73 5.78 -25.84
N ALA A 117 -6.27 4.65 -25.29
CA ALA A 117 -5.58 3.63 -26.06
C ALA A 117 -6.46 3.04 -27.17
N ILE A 118 -7.74 2.75 -26.88
CA ILE A 118 -8.70 2.27 -27.88
C ILE A 118 -8.92 3.32 -28.98
N ALA A 119 -9.11 4.58 -28.61
CA ALA A 119 -9.30 5.67 -29.56
C ALA A 119 -8.07 5.86 -30.46
N LEU A 120 -6.86 5.82 -29.89
CA LEU A 120 -5.60 5.89 -30.66
C LEU A 120 -5.44 4.69 -31.59
N ALA A 121 -5.75 3.48 -31.14
CA ALA A 121 -5.69 2.29 -31.98
C ALA A 121 -6.67 2.41 -33.18
N GLY A 122 -7.90 2.87 -32.94
CA GLY A 122 -8.88 3.12 -34.00
C GLY A 122 -8.42 4.20 -35.00
N PHE A 123 -7.86 5.31 -34.49
CA PHE A 123 -7.32 6.38 -35.33
C PHE A 123 -6.15 5.88 -36.20
N LEU A 124 -5.18 5.18 -35.60
CA LEU A 124 -4.03 4.62 -36.32
C LEU A 124 -4.46 3.57 -37.35
N PHE A 125 -5.48 2.78 -37.04
CA PHE A 125 -6.07 1.82 -37.97
C PHE A 125 -6.63 2.53 -39.22
N LEU A 126 -7.49 3.54 -39.02
CA LEU A 126 -8.06 4.30 -40.13
C LEU A 126 -6.96 4.97 -40.98
N ARG A 127 -5.95 5.53 -40.31
CA ARG A 127 -4.83 6.16 -41.00
C ARG A 127 -3.99 5.16 -41.80
N ALA A 128 -3.74 3.98 -41.24
CA ALA A 128 -3.01 2.92 -41.92
C ALA A 128 -3.81 2.37 -43.12
N ASP A 129 -5.13 2.27 -43.00
CA ASP A 129 -6.01 1.84 -44.10
C ASP A 129 -5.92 2.80 -45.29
N GLU A 130 -6.02 4.11 -45.04
CA GLU A 130 -5.84 5.15 -46.06
C GLU A 130 -4.51 5.02 -46.80
N TRP A 131 -3.42 4.76 -46.08
CA TRP A 131 -2.09 4.61 -46.67
C TRP A 131 -1.90 3.30 -47.44
N THR A 132 -2.51 2.21 -46.95
CA THR A 132 -2.32 0.87 -47.52
C THR A 132 -3.36 0.51 -48.57
N ARG A 133 -4.35 1.39 -48.81
CA ARG A 133 -5.48 1.17 -49.73
C ARG A 133 -6.20 -0.17 -49.44
N GLY A 134 -6.34 -0.55 -48.17
CA GLY A 134 -7.06 -1.76 -47.76
C GLY A 134 -6.25 -3.06 -47.71
N TYR A 135 -5.01 -3.13 -48.19
CA TYR A 135 -4.25 -4.40 -48.25
C TYR A 135 -3.90 -5.02 -46.88
N LEU A 136 -3.84 -4.22 -45.81
CA LEU A 136 -3.42 -4.65 -44.47
C LEU A 136 -4.55 -4.78 -43.44
N THR A 137 -5.79 -4.53 -43.85
CA THR A 137 -6.96 -4.42 -42.94
C THR A 137 -7.25 -5.69 -42.15
N SER A 138 -7.11 -6.89 -42.74
CA SER A 138 -7.42 -8.15 -42.05
C SER A 138 -6.45 -8.50 -40.93
N TRP A 139 -5.15 -8.21 -41.08
CA TRP A 139 -4.14 -8.48 -40.05
C TRP A 139 -4.24 -7.49 -38.89
N LEU A 140 -4.52 -6.22 -39.19
CA LEU A 140 -4.74 -5.20 -38.18
C LEU A 140 -6.02 -5.46 -37.36
N ALA A 141 -7.09 -5.95 -37.98
CA ALA A 141 -8.31 -6.31 -37.27
C ALA A 141 -8.08 -7.41 -36.23
N LEU A 142 -7.29 -8.44 -36.56
CA LEU A 142 -6.88 -9.49 -35.61
C LEU A 142 -6.05 -8.93 -34.45
N GLY A 143 -5.12 -8.01 -34.74
CA GLY A 143 -4.33 -7.32 -33.71
C GLY A 143 -5.19 -6.47 -32.77
N ALA A 144 -6.20 -5.77 -33.31
CA ALA A 144 -7.13 -4.96 -32.52
C ALA A 144 -8.00 -5.81 -31.59
N VAL A 145 -8.51 -6.96 -32.07
CA VAL A 145 -9.28 -7.91 -31.24
C VAL A 145 -8.39 -8.49 -30.12
N GLY A 146 -7.14 -8.84 -30.44
CA GLY A 146 -6.18 -9.30 -29.45
C GLY A 146 -5.87 -8.26 -28.37
N LEU A 147 -5.66 -6.99 -28.76
CA LEU A 147 -5.42 -5.89 -27.83
C LEU A 147 -6.64 -5.59 -26.96
N ALA A 148 -7.85 -5.57 -27.56
CA ALA A 148 -9.08 -5.33 -26.81
C ALA A 148 -9.35 -6.46 -25.80
N GLY A 149 -9.16 -7.72 -26.20
CA GLY A 149 -9.27 -8.87 -25.30
C GLY A 149 -8.22 -8.86 -24.19
N GLY A 150 -6.98 -8.53 -24.52
CA GLY A 150 -5.88 -8.41 -23.54
C GLY A 150 -6.10 -7.28 -22.54
N ALA A 151 -6.56 -6.12 -22.98
CA ALA A 151 -6.86 -4.99 -22.11
C ALA A 151 -8.03 -5.28 -21.16
N ALA A 152 -9.09 -5.96 -21.64
CA ALA A 152 -10.21 -6.37 -20.81
C ALA A 152 -9.80 -7.40 -19.75
N ALA A 153 -8.95 -8.37 -20.11
CA ALA A 153 -8.41 -9.33 -19.15
C ALA A 153 -7.53 -8.63 -18.09
N ALA A 154 -6.66 -7.71 -18.51
CA ALA A 154 -5.79 -6.97 -17.59
C ALA A 154 -6.59 -6.12 -16.58
N LEU A 155 -7.76 -5.59 -16.96
CA LEU A 155 -8.64 -4.87 -16.03
C LEU A 155 -9.36 -5.77 -15.02
N ILE A 156 -9.57 -7.05 -15.35
CA ILE A 156 -10.26 -8.01 -14.46
C ILE A 156 -9.30 -8.62 -13.45
N PHE A 157 -8.05 -8.84 -13.84
CA PHE A 157 -7.05 -9.54 -13.04
C PHE A 157 -6.10 -8.62 -12.24
N VAL A 158 -6.26 -7.29 -12.31
CA VAL A 158 -5.47 -6.28 -11.57
C VAL A 158 -6.35 -5.53 -10.58
#